data_AF-A0A8T3CV97-F1
#
_entry.id   AF-A0A8T3CV97-F1
#
_cell.length_a   1.000
_cell.length_b   1.000
_cell.length_c   1.000
_cell.angle_alpha   90.00
_cell.angle_beta   90.00
_cell.angle_gamma   90.00
#
_symmetry.space_group_name_H-M   'P 1'
#
loop_
_entity.id
_entity.type
_entity.pdbx_description
1 polymer ?
#
loop_
_entity_poly.entity_id
_entity_poly.type
_entity_poly.pdbx_seq_one_letter_code
_entity_poly.pdbx_strand_id
1 'polypeptide(L)'
;MSGLNVSLGYLLAVMGLGLGVGLPLRFRPLWWFTAELPASFVLVACWMEVQTLVEVGQWAGGFGPDVAVTILFLILVVHGVTSQGSTGNPTVSLMSFLARESTAVTAVFGIAAQFLGAFFAHLLTTFYWSLELTDMHMIKNLMSRECSPALRVSVLQGVFTEAVCALTFHLLYMNVRHRSALFRIPLTALMLAFLSYAASGYTSGFLNPSLAYALTFHCPGFTQLQYMTVYWFGPIAGMTLALFLYLGHIPRIFTRNLLYSQKSRFRVPKAKGSVDQAERTERGQGDKKGD
;
A
#
# COMPACT_ATOMS: atom_id res chain seq x y z
N MET A 1 -33.72 -0.28 -0.59
CA MET A 1 -33.18 -0.80 0.70
C MET A 1 -32.61 -2.22 0.57
N SER A 2 -33.25 -3.15 -0.15
CA SER A 2 -32.74 -4.53 -0.34
C SER A 2 -31.35 -4.61 -0.97
N GLY A 3 -31.07 -3.81 -2.01
CA GLY A 3 -29.77 -3.78 -2.70
C GLY A 3 -28.57 -3.51 -1.79
N LEU A 4 -28.69 -2.49 -0.94
CA LEU A 4 -27.63 -2.12 0.01
C LEU A 4 -27.43 -3.21 1.07
N ASN A 5 -28.51 -3.79 1.59
CA ASN A 5 -28.42 -4.85 2.60
C ASN A 5 -27.71 -6.09 2.07
N VAL A 6 -27.98 -6.46 0.81
CA VAL A 6 -27.34 -7.60 0.15
C VAL A 6 -25.85 -7.32 -0.08
N SER A 7 -25.50 -6.10 -0.52
CA SER A 7 -24.11 -5.66 -0.68
C SER A 7 -23.35 -5.64 0.67
N LEU A 8 -23.98 -5.10 1.72
CA LEU A 8 -23.42 -5.10 3.09
C LEU A 8 -23.25 -6.53 3.63
N GLY A 9 -24.20 -7.42 3.36
CA GLY A 9 -24.11 -8.83 3.70
C GLY A 9 -22.91 -9.51 3.05
N TYR A 10 -22.67 -9.23 1.76
CA TYR A 10 -21.48 -9.71 1.05
C TYR A 10 -20.18 -9.18 1.67
N LEU A 11 -20.10 -7.88 1.92
CA LEU A 11 -18.93 -7.25 2.56
C LEU A 11 -18.64 -7.90 3.91
N LEU A 12 -19.65 -8.04 4.77
CA LEU A 12 -19.50 -8.68 6.08
C LEU A 12 -19.07 -10.15 5.96
N ALA A 13 -19.62 -10.90 5.01
CA ALA A 13 -19.26 -12.30 4.78
C ALA A 13 -17.80 -12.44 4.33
N VAL A 14 -17.35 -11.60 3.39
CA VAL A 14 -15.95 -11.58 2.92
C VAL A 14 -14.99 -11.21 4.05
N MET A 15 -15.30 -10.15 4.83
CA MET A 15 -14.50 -9.77 5.99
C MET A 15 -14.43 -10.91 7.02
N GLY A 16 -15.56 -11.57 7.29
CA GLY A 16 -15.64 -12.71 8.21
C GLY A 16 -14.81 -13.91 7.74
N LEU A 17 -14.87 -14.23 6.45
CA LEU A 17 -14.06 -15.29 5.85
C LEU A 17 -12.56 -14.97 5.95
N GLY A 18 -12.17 -13.75 5.61
CA GLY A 18 -10.78 -13.31 5.70
C GLY A 18 -10.23 -13.34 7.12
N LEU A 19 -11.04 -12.93 8.10
CA LEU A 19 -10.70 -13.06 9.53
C LEU A 19 -10.57 -14.52 9.96
N GLY A 20 -11.54 -15.36 9.59
CA GLY A 20 -11.58 -16.78 9.93
C GLY A 20 -10.39 -17.56 9.36
N VAL A 21 -9.92 -17.19 8.17
CA VAL A 21 -8.73 -17.78 7.55
C VAL A 21 -7.44 -17.13 8.08
N GLY A 22 -7.40 -15.81 8.25
CA GLY A 22 -6.20 -15.07 8.65
C GLY A 22 -5.76 -15.32 10.09
N LEU A 23 -6.71 -15.44 11.02
CA LEU A 23 -6.42 -15.65 12.45
C LEU A 23 -5.65 -16.95 12.75
N PRO A 24 -6.04 -18.14 12.24
CA PRO A 24 -5.30 -19.38 12.47
C PRO A 24 -3.94 -19.40 11.74
N LEU A 25 -3.83 -18.72 10.60
CA LEU A 25 -2.59 -18.64 9.82
C LEU A 25 -1.51 -17.79 10.51
N ARG A 26 -1.91 -16.87 11.41
CA ARG A 26 -0.99 -16.05 12.21
C ARG A 26 -0.10 -16.85 13.16
N PHE A 27 -0.49 -18.09 13.50
CA PHE A 27 0.26 -18.97 14.39
C PHE A 27 1.21 -19.94 13.65
N ARG A 28 1.34 -19.84 12.32
CA ARG A 28 2.21 -20.73 11.51
C ARG A 28 3.57 -20.10 11.20
N PRO A 29 4.65 -20.90 11.05
CA PRO A 29 6.01 -20.38 10.83
C PRO A 29 6.22 -19.66 9.48
N LEU A 30 5.30 -19.80 8.52
CA LEU A 30 5.32 -19.14 7.21
C LEU A 30 4.33 -17.95 7.11
N TRP A 31 4.06 -17.30 8.24
CA TRP A 31 2.94 -16.36 8.43
C TRP A 31 2.84 -15.23 7.38
N TRP A 32 3.98 -14.76 6.84
CA TRP A 32 4.03 -13.67 5.86
C TRP A 32 3.31 -14.01 4.55
N PHE A 33 3.55 -15.22 4.01
CA PHE A 33 2.90 -15.69 2.78
C PHE A 33 1.40 -15.92 3.03
N THR A 34 1.08 -16.50 4.17
CA THR A 34 -0.29 -16.86 4.54
C THR A 34 -1.15 -15.68 4.96
N ALA A 35 -0.57 -14.53 5.30
CA ALA A 35 -1.30 -13.33 5.71
C ALA A 35 -1.54 -12.34 4.55
N GLU A 36 -0.68 -12.31 3.54
CA GLU A 36 -0.83 -11.43 2.36
C GLU A 36 -1.96 -11.89 1.42
N LEU A 37 -2.17 -13.20 1.29
CA LEU A 37 -3.26 -13.76 0.48
C LEU A 37 -4.66 -13.35 1.00
N PRO A 38 -5.05 -13.64 2.27
CA PRO A 38 -6.37 -13.28 2.77
C PRO A 38 -6.56 -11.76 2.83
N ALA A 39 -5.50 -11.00 3.14
CA ALA A 39 -5.55 -9.54 3.13
C ALA A 39 -5.86 -9.00 1.72
N SER A 40 -5.14 -9.45 0.69
CA SER A 40 -5.42 -9.02 -0.68
C SER A 40 -6.78 -9.51 -1.18
N PHE A 41 -7.16 -10.75 -0.83
CA PHE A 41 -8.47 -11.31 -1.19
C PHE A 41 -9.61 -10.45 -0.66
N VAL A 42 -9.61 -10.15 0.64
CA VAL A 42 -10.64 -9.33 1.28
C VAL A 42 -10.69 -7.95 0.67
N LEU A 43 -9.54 -7.28 0.54
CA LEU A 43 -9.46 -5.93 0.00
C LEU A 43 -10.04 -5.86 -1.41
N VAL A 44 -9.64 -6.79 -2.29
CA VAL A 44 -10.08 -6.80 -3.69
C VAL A 44 -11.55 -7.16 -3.82
N ALA A 45 -12.02 -8.20 -3.11
CA ALA A 45 -13.43 -8.62 -3.16
C ALA A 45 -14.36 -7.51 -2.68
N CYS A 46 -14.02 -6.86 -1.57
CA CYS A 46 -14.79 -5.73 -1.05
C CYS A 46 -14.76 -4.53 -2.01
N TRP A 47 -13.61 -4.25 -2.64
CA TRP A 47 -13.51 -3.16 -3.62
C TRP A 47 -14.35 -3.40 -4.88
N MET A 48 -14.37 -4.64 -5.38
CA MET A 48 -15.21 -4.99 -6.54
C MET A 48 -16.69 -4.73 -6.23
N GLU A 49 -17.16 -5.03 -5.02
CA GLU A 49 -18.53 -4.72 -4.64
C GLU A 49 -18.78 -3.22 -4.46
N VAL A 50 -17.82 -2.46 -3.93
CA VAL A 50 -17.89 -1.00 -3.92
C VAL A 50 -17.97 -0.45 -5.36
N GLN A 51 -17.27 -1.05 -6.32
CA GLN A 51 -17.36 -0.66 -7.73
C GLN A 51 -18.76 -0.88 -8.29
N THR A 52 -19.48 -1.92 -7.84
CA THR A 52 -20.92 -2.09 -8.15
C THR A 52 -21.73 -0.90 -7.65
N LEU A 53 -21.49 -0.44 -6.43
CA LEU A 53 -22.17 0.74 -5.87
C LEU A 53 -21.82 2.04 -6.61
N VAL A 54 -20.56 2.20 -7.05
CA VAL A 54 -20.12 3.37 -7.81
C VAL A 54 -20.76 3.42 -9.21
N GLU A 55 -20.77 2.30 -9.93
CA GLU A 55 -21.22 2.27 -11.32
C GLU A 55 -22.74 2.13 -11.46
N VAL A 56 -23.35 1.34 -10.58
CA VAL A 56 -24.75 0.92 -10.69
C VAL A 56 -25.62 1.50 -9.57
N GLY A 57 -25.03 1.81 -8.41
CA GLY A 57 -25.75 2.21 -7.21
C GLY A 57 -26.62 3.46 -7.37
N GLN A 58 -26.16 4.46 -8.13
CA GLN A 58 -26.90 5.72 -8.33
C GLN A 58 -28.24 5.53 -9.03
N TRP A 59 -28.27 4.72 -10.09
CA TRP A 59 -29.45 4.60 -10.95
C TRP A 59 -30.28 3.34 -10.65
N ALA A 60 -29.65 2.25 -10.20
CA ALA A 60 -30.38 1.02 -9.83
C ALA A 60 -30.83 0.98 -8.37
N GLY A 61 -30.26 1.80 -7.48
CA GLY A 61 -30.68 1.84 -6.06
C GLY A 61 -30.76 3.20 -5.41
N GLY A 62 -30.55 4.29 -6.17
CA GLY A 62 -30.65 5.65 -5.65
C GLY A 62 -29.56 6.01 -4.64
N PHE A 63 -28.41 5.33 -4.65
CA PHE A 63 -27.30 5.62 -3.73
C PHE A 63 -26.36 6.65 -4.33
N GLY A 64 -26.23 7.80 -3.69
CA GLY A 64 -25.27 8.83 -4.09
C GLY A 64 -23.81 8.37 -3.99
N PRO A 65 -22.87 9.13 -4.61
CA PRO A 65 -21.45 8.81 -4.57
C PRO A 65 -20.91 8.82 -3.13
N ASP A 66 -21.51 9.63 -2.24
CA ASP A 66 -21.16 9.72 -0.82
C ASP A 66 -21.29 8.38 -0.10
N VAL A 67 -22.28 7.56 -0.47
CA VAL A 67 -22.51 6.24 0.12
C VAL A 67 -21.37 5.29 -0.26
N ALA A 68 -20.99 5.26 -1.54
CA ALA A 68 -19.91 4.42 -2.02
C ALA A 68 -18.56 4.80 -1.39
N VAL A 69 -18.25 6.11 -1.29
CA VAL A 69 -17.02 6.61 -0.65
C VAL A 69 -17.01 6.30 0.85
N THR A 70 -18.15 6.43 1.54
CA THR A 70 -18.26 6.08 2.96
C THR A 70 -18.03 4.59 3.18
N ILE A 71 -18.64 3.73 2.36
CA ILE A 71 -18.45 2.28 2.45
C ILE A 71 -17.00 1.91 2.15
N LEU A 72 -16.38 2.52 1.13
CA LEU A 72 -14.96 2.33 0.82
C LEU A 72 -14.07 2.68 2.02
N PHE A 73 -14.31 3.84 2.65
CA PHE A 73 -13.59 4.26 3.85
C PHE A 73 -13.73 3.24 4.98
N LEU A 74 -14.96 2.78 5.27
CA LEU A 74 -15.20 1.78 6.30
C LEU A 74 -14.49 0.46 6.01
N ILE A 75 -14.56 -0.05 4.78
CA ILE A 75 -13.85 -1.26 4.35
C ILE A 75 -12.35 -1.11 4.56
N LEU A 76 -11.76 0.03 4.17
CA LEU A 76 -10.34 0.29 4.34
C LEU A 76 -9.93 0.36 5.82
N VAL A 77 -10.78 0.92 6.69
CA VAL A 77 -10.56 0.91 8.14
C VAL A 77 -10.58 -0.52 8.67
N VAL A 78 -11.61 -1.30 8.34
CA VAL A 78 -11.72 -2.70 8.82
C VAL A 78 -10.57 -3.53 8.26
N HIS A 79 -10.18 -3.37 6.98
CA HIS A 79 -8.99 -4.00 6.41
C HIS A 79 -7.73 -3.63 7.19
N GLY A 80 -7.52 -2.36 7.53
CA GLY A 80 -6.36 -1.93 8.33
C GLY A 80 -6.35 -2.48 9.76
N VAL A 81 -7.52 -2.69 10.38
CA VAL A 81 -7.65 -3.31 11.71
C VAL A 81 -7.38 -4.81 11.67
N THR A 82 -7.92 -5.49 10.66
CA THR A 82 -7.93 -6.96 10.55
C THR A 82 -6.62 -7.50 9.95
N SER A 83 -6.05 -6.80 8.98
CA SER A 83 -4.83 -7.19 8.27
C SER A 83 -3.55 -6.63 8.90
N GLN A 84 -3.49 -6.44 10.23
CA GLN A 84 -2.30 -5.90 10.87
C GLN A 84 -1.06 -6.78 10.64
N GLY A 85 -0.03 -6.20 10.01
CA GLY A 85 1.20 -6.92 9.63
C GLY A 85 1.19 -7.47 8.21
N SER A 86 0.09 -7.28 7.48
CA SER A 86 -0.08 -7.58 6.06
C SER A 86 -0.59 -6.34 5.34
N THR A 87 -0.31 -6.23 4.05
CA THR A 87 -0.61 -5.02 3.28
C THR A 87 -1.69 -5.24 2.25
N GLY A 88 -1.71 -6.40 1.60
CA GLY A 88 -2.53 -6.63 0.41
C GLY A 88 -2.11 -5.75 -0.77
N ASN A 89 -0.92 -5.13 -0.75
CA ASN A 89 -0.46 -4.19 -1.77
C ASN A 89 1.00 -4.43 -2.20
N PRO A 90 1.24 -4.82 -3.47
CA PRO A 90 2.59 -5.05 -4.00
C PRO A 90 3.54 -3.87 -3.88
N THR A 91 3.06 -2.62 -3.98
CA THR A 91 3.95 -1.44 -3.87
C THR A 91 4.50 -1.27 -2.47
N VAL A 92 3.70 -1.61 -1.44
CA VAL A 92 4.12 -1.53 -0.04
C VAL A 92 5.12 -2.64 0.26
N SER A 93 4.88 -3.86 -0.22
CA SER A 93 5.84 -4.98 -0.09
C SER A 93 7.17 -4.68 -0.78
N LEU A 94 7.13 -4.06 -1.97
CA LEU A 94 8.33 -3.62 -2.69
C LEU A 94 9.05 -2.48 -1.95
N MET A 95 8.31 -1.52 -1.39
CA MET A 95 8.88 -0.43 -0.59
C MET A 95 9.66 -0.98 0.61
N SER A 96 9.08 -1.90 1.39
CA SER A 96 9.76 -2.52 2.53
C SER A 96 11.02 -3.28 2.09
N PHE A 97 11.01 -3.90 0.92
CA PHE A 97 12.19 -4.55 0.36
C PHE A 97 13.31 -3.52 0.03
N LEU A 98 12.95 -2.44 -0.68
CA LEU A 98 13.87 -1.36 -1.05
C LEU A 98 14.42 -0.61 0.18
N ALA A 99 13.62 -0.50 1.24
CA ALA A 99 14.00 0.09 2.52
C ALA A 99 14.86 -0.82 3.42
N ARG A 100 15.16 -2.06 2.99
CA ARG A 100 15.83 -3.12 3.80
C ARG A 100 15.06 -3.57 5.05
N GLU A 101 13.74 -3.41 5.05
CA GLU A 101 12.85 -3.87 6.12
C GLU A 101 12.38 -5.32 5.89
N SER A 102 12.46 -5.82 4.65
CA SER A 102 12.12 -7.19 4.29
C SER A 102 13.18 -7.87 3.41
N THR A 103 13.14 -9.20 3.38
CA THR A 103 14.00 -10.02 2.50
C THR A 103 13.41 -10.13 1.09
N ALA A 104 14.24 -10.48 0.10
CA ALA A 104 13.77 -10.70 -1.27
C ALA A 104 12.72 -11.82 -1.33
N VAL A 105 12.97 -12.91 -0.60
CA VAL A 105 12.09 -14.08 -0.52
C VAL A 105 10.71 -13.66 0.02
N THR A 106 10.67 -12.96 1.16
CA THR A 106 9.41 -12.49 1.73
C THR A 106 8.65 -11.55 0.81
N ALA A 107 9.35 -10.65 0.09
CA ALA A 107 8.70 -9.71 -0.81
C ALA A 107 8.12 -10.41 -2.05
N VAL A 108 8.87 -11.32 -2.69
CA VAL A 108 8.41 -12.06 -3.88
C VAL A 108 7.21 -12.94 -3.54
N PHE A 109 7.30 -13.74 -2.47
CA PHE A 109 6.19 -14.59 -2.04
C PHE A 109 4.98 -13.78 -1.57
N GLY A 110 5.18 -12.65 -0.89
CA GLY A 110 4.11 -11.74 -0.51
C GLY A 110 3.38 -11.15 -1.74
N ILE A 111 4.13 -10.68 -2.74
CA ILE A 111 3.55 -10.16 -3.99
C ILE A 111 2.78 -11.26 -4.73
N ALA A 112 3.34 -12.47 -4.84
CA ALA A 112 2.64 -13.60 -5.44
C ALA A 112 1.34 -13.94 -4.70
N ALA A 113 1.37 -13.94 -3.36
CA ALA A 113 0.19 -14.14 -2.52
C ALA A 113 -0.88 -13.07 -2.75
N GLN A 114 -0.48 -11.80 -2.94
CA GLN A 114 -1.40 -10.70 -3.22
C GLN A 114 -2.10 -10.87 -4.58
N PHE A 115 -1.36 -11.20 -5.64
CA PHE A 115 -1.97 -11.48 -6.94
C PHE A 115 -2.88 -12.71 -6.90
N LEU A 116 -2.50 -13.76 -6.17
CA LEU A 116 -3.34 -14.94 -6.00
C LEU A 116 -4.63 -14.63 -5.21
N GLY A 117 -4.52 -13.83 -4.15
CA GLY A 117 -5.68 -13.34 -3.40
C GLY A 117 -6.62 -12.50 -4.26
N ALA A 118 -6.05 -11.60 -5.08
CA ALA A 118 -6.82 -10.79 -6.04
C ALA A 118 -7.54 -11.64 -7.09
N PHE A 119 -6.88 -12.70 -7.59
CA PHE A 119 -7.49 -13.64 -8.52
C PHE A 119 -8.67 -14.39 -7.90
N PHE A 120 -8.51 -14.94 -6.69
CA PHE A 120 -9.61 -15.61 -6.00
C PHE A 120 -10.76 -14.67 -5.65
N ALA A 121 -10.45 -13.42 -5.29
CA ALA A 121 -11.46 -12.38 -5.06
C ALA A 121 -12.28 -12.15 -6.33
N HIS A 122 -11.62 -11.97 -7.48
CA HIS A 122 -12.30 -11.80 -8.76
C HIS A 122 -13.23 -12.98 -9.09
N LEU A 123 -12.79 -14.21 -8.90
CA LEU A 123 -13.64 -15.40 -9.09
C LEU A 123 -14.85 -15.42 -8.16
N LEU A 124 -14.66 -15.11 -6.86
CA LEU A 124 -15.76 -15.08 -5.90
C LEU A 124 -16.77 -13.99 -6.25
N THR A 125 -16.31 -12.76 -6.55
CA THR A 125 -17.20 -11.63 -6.82
C THR A 125 -17.96 -11.82 -8.13
N THR A 126 -17.32 -12.35 -9.18
CA THR A 126 -18.01 -12.67 -10.44
C THR A 126 -19.03 -13.78 -10.26
N PHE A 127 -18.73 -14.82 -9.49
CA PHE A 127 -19.72 -15.82 -9.11
C PHE A 127 -20.88 -15.19 -8.33
N TYR A 128 -20.58 -14.32 -7.36
CA TYR A 128 -21.60 -13.63 -6.58
C TYR A 128 -22.52 -12.76 -7.45
N TRP A 129 -21.97 -12.03 -8.43
CA TRP A 129 -22.77 -11.27 -9.39
C TRP A 129 -23.65 -12.18 -10.25
N SER A 130 -23.18 -13.38 -10.62
CA SER A 130 -23.96 -14.35 -11.38
C SER A 130 -25.15 -14.94 -10.62
N LEU A 131 -25.22 -14.76 -9.29
CA LEU A 131 -26.39 -15.13 -8.50
C LEU A 131 -27.55 -14.14 -8.64
N GLU A 132 -27.30 -12.97 -9.24
CA GLU A 132 -28.32 -11.96 -9.60
C GLU A 132 -29.28 -11.62 -8.46
N LEU A 133 -28.76 -11.57 -7.22
CA LEU A 133 -29.56 -11.43 -6.00
C LEU A 133 -30.35 -10.11 -5.93
N THR A 134 -29.93 -9.10 -6.70
CA THR A 134 -30.55 -7.78 -6.78
C THR A 134 -30.42 -7.25 -8.20
N ASP A 135 -31.22 -6.24 -8.56
CA ASP A 135 -31.11 -5.56 -9.85
C ASP A 135 -29.69 -5.04 -10.09
N MET A 136 -29.01 -4.56 -9.05
CA MET A 136 -27.60 -4.13 -9.14
C MET A 136 -26.68 -5.26 -9.58
N HIS A 137 -26.83 -6.44 -8.98
CA HIS A 137 -26.01 -7.60 -9.28
C HIS A 137 -26.33 -8.18 -10.64
N MET A 138 -27.61 -8.21 -11.04
CA MET A 138 -28.03 -8.57 -12.39
C MET A 138 -27.39 -7.65 -13.44
N ILE A 139 -27.51 -6.33 -13.24
CA ILE A 139 -26.88 -5.34 -14.12
C ILE A 139 -25.37 -5.51 -14.14
N LYS A 140 -24.73 -5.67 -12.99
CA LYS A 140 -23.27 -5.83 -12.90
C LYS A 140 -22.81 -7.11 -13.58
N ASN A 141 -23.58 -8.20 -13.48
CA ASN A 141 -23.33 -9.44 -14.20
C ASN A 141 -23.36 -9.22 -15.72
N LEU A 142 -24.36 -8.50 -16.22
CA LEU A 142 -24.44 -8.12 -17.64
C LEU A 142 -23.25 -7.25 -18.06
N MET A 143 -22.91 -6.22 -17.28
CA MET A 143 -21.77 -5.34 -17.54
C MET A 143 -20.43 -6.06 -17.44
N SER A 144 -20.30 -7.12 -16.64
CA SER A 144 -19.05 -7.86 -16.49
C SER A 144 -18.61 -8.57 -17.77
N ARG A 145 -19.56 -8.86 -18.68
CA ARG A 145 -19.28 -9.48 -19.99
C ARG A 145 -18.71 -8.48 -21.00
N GLU A 146 -19.08 -7.21 -20.88
CA GLU A 146 -18.65 -6.11 -21.73
C GLU A 146 -18.19 -4.92 -20.86
N CYS A 147 -17.22 -5.16 -19.98
CA CYS A 147 -16.82 -4.15 -19.00
C CYS A 147 -16.03 -3.00 -19.63
N SER A 148 -16.23 -1.80 -19.09
CA SER A 148 -15.43 -0.63 -19.42
C SER A 148 -14.19 -0.55 -18.53
N PRO A 149 -13.03 -0.13 -19.06
CA PRO A 149 -11.83 -0.02 -18.25
C PRO A 149 -11.92 1.14 -17.25
N ALA A 150 -11.21 0.99 -16.13
CA ALA A 150 -11.10 2.06 -15.14
C ALA A 150 -10.27 3.26 -15.65
N LEU A 151 -9.44 3.03 -16.67
CA LEU A 151 -8.65 4.06 -17.34
C LEU A 151 -9.53 4.85 -18.31
N ARG A 152 -9.80 6.11 -17.97
CA ARG A 152 -10.65 7.04 -18.74
C ARG A 152 -9.87 8.12 -19.49
N VAL A 153 -8.55 8.12 -19.34
CA VAL A 153 -7.64 9.11 -19.92
C VAL A 153 -6.53 8.46 -20.73
N SER A 154 -5.71 9.28 -21.40
CA SER A 154 -4.54 8.77 -22.12
C SER A 154 -3.59 8.01 -21.19
N VAL A 155 -2.84 7.05 -21.76
CA VAL A 155 -1.88 6.22 -21.00
C VAL A 155 -0.90 7.09 -20.21
N LEU A 156 -0.36 8.15 -20.82
CA LEU A 156 0.58 9.05 -20.16
C LEU A 156 -0.05 9.77 -18.95
N GLN A 157 -1.26 10.30 -19.12
CA GLN A 157 -1.99 10.93 -18.02
C GLN A 157 -2.32 9.91 -16.92
N GLY A 158 -2.69 8.69 -17.28
CA GLY A 158 -2.95 7.61 -16.33
C GLY A 158 -1.73 7.28 -15.49
N VAL A 159 -0.56 7.11 -16.13
CA VAL A 159 0.73 6.88 -15.43
C VAL A 159 1.01 8.01 -14.44
N PHE A 160 0.84 9.26 -14.87
CA PHE A 160 1.09 10.42 -14.02
C PHE A 160 0.13 10.46 -12.82
N THR A 161 -1.17 10.22 -13.04
CA THR A 161 -2.17 10.20 -11.98
C THR A 161 -1.85 9.12 -10.94
N GLU A 162 -1.64 7.87 -11.37
CA GLU A 162 -1.29 6.77 -10.45
C GLU A 162 0.03 7.04 -9.71
N ALA A 163 1.03 7.62 -10.38
CA ALA A 163 2.30 7.97 -9.76
C ALA A 163 2.15 9.07 -8.69
N VAL A 164 1.37 10.13 -8.96
CA VAL A 164 1.12 11.23 -8.01
C VAL A 164 0.31 10.74 -6.80
N CYS A 165 -0.74 9.96 -7.06
CA CYS A 165 -1.53 9.36 -5.98
C CYS A 165 -0.62 8.44 -5.14
N ALA A 166 0.20 7.60 -5.76
CA ALA A 166 1.07 6.65 -5.05
C ALA A 166 2.15 7.38 -4.26
N LEU A 167 2.76 8.41 -4.83
CA LEU A 167 3.71 9.30 -4.15
C LEU A 167 3.10 9.85 -2.86
N THR A 168 1.90 10.42 -2.96
CA THR A 168 1.22 11.07 -1.84
C THR A 168 0.86 10.05 -0.75
N PHE A 169 0.32 8.88 -1.14
CA PHE A 169 0.01 7.80 -0.22
C PHE A 169 1.25 7.28 0.51
N HIS A 170 2.34 6.97 -0.19
CA HIS A 170 3.53 6.39 0.42
C HIS A 170 4.27 7.40 1.32
N LEU A 171 4.29 8.69 0.96
CA LEU A 171 4.81 9.74 1.85
C LEU A 171 4.00 9.80 3.14
N LEU A 172 2.66 9.86 3.06
CA LEU A 172 1.81 9.87 4.25
C LEU A 172 2.03 8.60 5.08
N TYR A 173 1.99 7.43 4.45
CA TYR A 173 2.19 6.13 5.08
C TYR A 173 3.49 6.09 5.88
N MET A 174 4.61 6.50 5.30
CA MET A 174 5.91 6.53 6.00
C MET A 174 5.93 7.53 7.16
N ASN A 175 5.27 8.68 7.03
CA ASN A 175 5.18 9.68 8.12
C ASN A 175 4.35 9.19 9.31
N VAL A 176 3.33 8.36 9.07
CA VAL A 176 2.40 7.91 10.12
C VAL A 176 2.66 6.49 10.62
N ARG A 177 3.56 5.73 9.97
CA ARG A 177 3.77 4.30 10.29
C ARG A 177 4.16 4.02 11.73
N HIS A 178 4.88 4.95 12.38
CA HIS A 178 5.33 4.86 13.77
C HIS A 178 4.33 5.45 14.79
N ARG A 179 3.20 6.00 14.33
CA ARG A 179 2.13 6.49 15.20
C ARG A 179 1.24 5.32 15.68
N SER A 180 0.41 5.58 16.67
CA SER A 180 -0.54 4.58 17.19
C SER A 180 -1.50 4.10 16.09
N ALA A 181 -1.92 2.83 16.18
CA ALA A 181 -2.84 2.24 15.21
C ALA A 181 -4.17 3.02 15.13
N LEU A 182 -4.63 3.57 16.26
CA LEU A 182 -5.84 4.40 16.36
C LEU A 182 -5.81 5.65 15.49
N PHE A 183 -4.63 6.22 15.25
CA PHE A 183 -4.47 7.37 14.36
C PHE A 183 -4.08 6.95 12.95
N ARG A 184 -3.12 6.01 12.85
CA ARG A 184 -2.56 5.54 11.59
C ARG A 184 -3.63 4.96 10.68
N ILE A 185 -4.45 4.02 11.17
CA ILE A 185 -5.42 3.29 10.36
C ILE A 185 -6.47 4.23 9.74
N PRO A 186 -7.25 5.01 10.50
CA PRO A 186 -8.28 5.86 9.90
C PRO A 186 -7.68 6.93 8.99
N LEU A 187 -6.50 7.47 9.30
CA LEU A 187 -5.84 8.44 8.43
C LEU A 187 -5.40 7.82 7.10
N THR A 188 -4.81 6.62 7.12
CA THR A 188 -4.45 5.91 5.88
C THR A 188 -5.66 5.51 5.05
N ALA A 189 -6.74 5.06 5.70
CA ALA A 189 -8.00 4.71 5.03
C ALA A 189 -8.66 5.93 4.40
N LEU A 190 -8.70 7.05 5.12
CA LEU A 190 -9.21 8.33 4.61
C LEU A 190 -8.40 8.80 3.41
N MET A 191 -7.08 8.72 3.47
CA MET A 191 -6.20 9.10 2.37
C MET A 191 -6.46 8.26 1.12
N LEU A 192 -6.56 6.93 1.26
CA LEU A 192 -6.84 6.02 0.15
C LEU A 192 -8.22 6.28 -0.46
N ALA A 193 -9.26 6.44 0.37
CA ALA A 193 -10.61 6.76 -0.10
C ALA A 193 -10.65 8.12 -0.83
N PHE A 194 -9.99 9.13 -0.27
CA PHE A 194 -9.88 10.46 -0.89
C PHE A 194 -9.17 10.41 -2.25
N LEU A 195 -8.03 9.73 -2.35
CA LEU A 195 -7.30 9.58 -3.62
C LEU A 195 -8.12 8.83 -4.66
N SER A 196 -8.82 7.76 -4.25
CA SER A 196 -9.69 6.98 -5.15
C SER A 196 -10.83 7.82 -5.68
N TYR A 197 -11.45 8.63 -4.81
CA TYR A 197 -12.50 9.56 -5.20
C TYR A 197 -11.98 10.65 -6.15
N ALA A 198 -10.85 11.28 -5.82
CA ALA A 198 -10.24 12.33 -6.62
C ALA A 198 -9.77 11.85 -8.00
N ALA A 199 -9.26 10.61 -8.09
CA ALA A 199 -8.78 10.00 -9.32
C ALA A 199 -9.86 9.21 -10.09
N SER A 200 -11.11 9.18 -9.61
CA SER A 200 -12.22 8.42 -10.22
C SER A 200 -12.49 8.79 -11.69
N GLY A 201 -12.29 10.05 -12.06
CA GLY A 201 -12.40 10.53 -13.45
C GLY A 201 -11.23 10.16 -14.36
N TYR A 202 -10.14 9.61 -13.82
CA TYR A 202 -8.89 9.35 -14.54
C TYR A 202 -8.55 7.85 -14.58
N THR A 203 -8.20 7.28 -13.42
CA THR A 203 -7.72 5.89 -13.30
C THR A 203 -8.42 5.09 -12.20
N SER A 204 -9.31 5.73 -11.44
CA SER A 204 -9.87 5.25 -10.16
C SER A 204 -8.90 5.20 -8.98
N GLY A 205 -7.63 5.59 -9.17
CA GLY A 205 -6.64 5.74 -8.10
C GLY A 205 -6.40 4.45 -7.33
N PHE A 206 -6.06 3.36 -8.02
CA PHE A 206 -5.94 2.05 -7.38
C PHE A 206 -4.70 1.92 -6.50
N LEU A 207 -3.56 2.53 -6.89
CA LEU A 207 -2.34 2.58 -6.08
C LEU A 207 -1.76 1.21 -5.69
N ASN A 208 -2.32 0.15 -6.28
CA ASN A 208 -2.13 -1.23 -5.89
C ASN A 208 -2.20 -2.10 -7.16
N PRO A 209 -1.05 -2.64 -7.61
CA PRO A 209 -0.96 -3.47 -8.80
C PRO A 209 -1.86 -4.72 -8.80
N SER A 210 -2.03 -5.39 -7.65
CA SER A 210 -2.87 -6.60 -7.58
C SER A 210 -4.36 -6.25 -7.62
N LEU A 211 -4.75 -5.14 -6.98
CA LEU A 211 -6.10 -4.60 -7.03
C LEU A 211 -6.48 -4.18 -8.46
N ALA A 212 -5.61 -3.42 -9.13
CA ALA A 212 -5.82 -3.01 -10.51
C ALA A 212 -5.93 -4.22 -11.46
N TYR A 213 -5.10 -5.24 -11.26
CA TYR A 213 -5.16 -6.48 -12.04
C TYR A 213 -6.55 -7.13 -12.00
N ALA A 214 -7.15 -7.27 -10.81
CA ALA A 214 -8.48 -7.85 -10.69
C ALA A 214 -9.59 -6.98 -11.30
N LEU A 215 -9.49 -5.65 -11.17
CA LEU A 215 -10.57 -4.72 -11.52
C LEU A 215 -10.58 -4.32 -13.00
N THR A 216 -9.43 -4.18 -13.67
CA THR A 216 -9.39 -3.56 -15.00
C THR A 216 -8.71 -4.37 -16.10
N PHE A 217 -7.82 -5.32 -15.79
CA PHE A 217 -7.02 -6.00 -16.83
C PHE A 217 -7.84 -6.93 -17.72
N HIS A 218 -9.00 -7.39 -17.22
CA HIS A 218 -9.94 -8.22 -17.96
C HIS A 218 -10.82 -7.42 -18.92
N CYS A 219 -10.85 -6.07 -18.80
CA CYS A 219 -11.72 -5.23 -19.61
C CYS A 219 -11.07 -4.81 -20.94
N PRO A 220 -11.82 -4.88 -22.05
CA PRO A 220 -11.36 -4.39 -23.34
C PRO A 220 -11.14 -2.86 -23.32
N GLY A 221 -10.28 -2.36 -24.22
CA GLY A 221 -10.07 -0.92 -24.42
C GLY A 221 -8.60 -0.55 -24.61
N PHE A 222 -7.72 -1.10 -23.77
CA PHE A 222 -6.27 -0.91 -23.86
C PHE A 222 -5.55 -2.27 -23.89
N THR A 223 -4.31 -2.28 -24.37
CA THR A 223 -3.49 -3.49 -24.34
C THR A 223 -3.03 -3.80 -22.91
N GLN A 224 -2.73 -5.08 -22.63
CA GLN A 224 -2.21 -5.48 -21.31
C GLN A 224 -0.96 -4.68 -20.92
N LEU A 225 -0.07 -4.39 -21.88
CA LEU A 225 1.13 -3.59 -21.62
C LEU A 225 0.80 -2.15 -21.24
N GLN A 226 -0.23 -1.54 -21.84
CA GLN A 226 -0.69 -0.20 -21.47
C GLN A 226 -1.24 -0.18 -20.04
N TYR A 227 -2.03 -1.19 -19.65
CA TYR A 227 -2.48 -1.31 -18.25
C TYR A 227 -1.32 -1.53 -17.28
N MET A 228 -0.35 -2.39 -17.60
CA MET A 228 0.86 -2.56 -16.77
C MET A 228 1.63 -1.25 -16.64
N THR A 229 1.74 -0.48 -17.71
CA THR A 229 2.43 0.81 -17.69
C THR A 229 1.73 1.78 -16.73
N VAL A 230 0.40 1.89 -16.79
CA VAL A 230 -0.37 2.78 -15.91
C VAL A 230 -0.38 2.27 -14.47
N TYR A 231 -0.87 1.05 -14.26
CA TYR A 231 -1.25 0.54 -12.94
C TYR A 231 -0.17 -0.21 -12.20
N TRP A 232 0.92 -0.61 -12.87
CA TRP A 232 2.07 -1.23 -12.20
C TRP A 232 3.24 -0.24 -12.17
N PHE A 233 3.67 0.27 -13.33
CA PHE A 233 4.81 1.18 -13.38
C PHE A 233 4.50 2.53 -12.72
N GLY A 234 3.32 3.13 -12.93
CA GLY A 234 2.91 4.37 -12.25
C GLY A 234 3.05 4.30 -10.73
N PRO A 235 2.36 3.36 -10.03
CA PRO A 235 2.46 3.22 -8.59
C PRO A 235 3.88 2.89 -8.08
N ILE A 236 4.65 2.07 -8.80
CA ILE A 236 6.04 1.75 -8.45
C ILE A 236 6.93 3.00 -8.56
N ALA A 237 6.77 3.80 -9.61
CA ALA A 237 7.51 5.05 -9.79
C ALA A 237 7.18 6.05 -8.68
N GLY A 238 5.89 6.25 -8.38
CA GLY A 238 5.45 7.12 -7.29
C GLY A 238 5.97 6.69 -5.92
N MET A 239 5.90 5.39 -5.61
CA MET A 239 6.46 4.82 -4.38
C MET A 239 7.98 5.02 -4.28
N THR A 240 8.71 4.76 -5.36
CA THR A 240 10.18 4.89 -5.39
C THR A 240 10.60 6.34 -5.15
N LEU A 241 9.90 7.29 -5.78
CA LEU A 241 10.10 8.72 -5.55
C LEU A 241 9.76 9.11 -4.10
N ALA A 242 8.66 8.59 -3.54
CA ALA A 242 8.31 8.83 -2.13
C ALA A 242 9.42 8.36 -1.19
N LEU A 243 9.91 7.14 -1.39
CA LEU A 243 10.99 6.55 -0.59
C LEU A 243 12.26 7.38 -0.67
N PHE A 244 12.62 7.81 -1.88
CA PHE A 244 13.77 8.68 -2.12
C PHE A 244 13.63 10.03 -1.42
N LEU A 245 12.47 10.69 -1.49
CA LEU A 245 12.23 11.97 -0.83
C LEU A 245 12.22 11.86 0.70
N TYR A 246 11.68 10.75 1.23
CA TYR A 246 11.56 10.53 2.66
C TYR A 246 12.91 10.19 3.31
N LEU A 247 13.67 9.24 2.75
CA LEU A 247 14.97 8.80 3.30
C LEU A 247 16.15 9.64 2.80
N GLY A 248 16.01 10.31 1.66
CA GLY A 248 17.09 11.00 0.95
C GLY A 248 18.03 10.07 0.17
N HIS A 249 17.81 8.77 0.23
CA HIS A 249 18.44 7.73 -0.59
C HIS A 249 17.51 6.53 -0.71
N ILE A 250 17.88 5.55 -1.54
CA ILE A 250 17.22 4.24 -1.57
C ILE A 250 18.18 3.23 -0.94
N PRO A 251 17.94 2.71 0.28
CA PRO A 251 18.93 1.97 1.07
C PRO A 251 19.56 0.77 0.37
N ARG A 252 18.84 0.13 -0.57
CA ARG A 252 19.37 -0.99 -1.37
C ARG A 252 20.15 -0.56 -2.63
N ILE A 253 19.93 0.64 -3.15
CA ILE A 253 20.53 1.09 -4.42
C ILE A 253 21.69 2.07 -4.15
N PHE A 254 21.52 2.98 -3.19
CA PHE A 254 22.49 4.02 -2.86
C PHE A 254 22.82 3.98 -1.37
N THR A 255 24.11 3.94 -1.04
CA THR A 255 24.61 3.96 0.34
C THR A 255 24.75 5.37 0.91
N ARG A 256 24.86 6.39 0.06
CA ARG A 256 24.96 7.80 0.48
C ARG A 256 23.61 8.49 0.39
N ASN A 257 23.31 9.31 1.39
CA ASN A 257 22.19 10.24 1.32
C ASN A 257 22.46 11.26 0.21
N LEU A 258 21.65 11.24 -0.84
CA LEU A 258 21.80 12.07 -2.04
C LEU A 258 21.10 13.42 -1.89
N LEU A 259 20.02 13.49 -1.11
CA LEU A 259 19.26 14.73 -0.88
C LEU A 259 19.76 15.51 0.34
N TYR A 260 20.02 14.81 1.44
CA TYR A 260 20.45 15.43 2.68
C TYR A 260 21.95 15.24 2.85
N SER A 261 22.72 16.13 2.21
CA SER A 261 24.16 16.24 2.51
C SER A 261 24.31 16.72 3.96
N GLN A 262 24.88 15.87 4.82
CA GLN A 262 25.36 16.29 6.14
C GLN A 262 26.45 17.35 5.95
N LYS A 263 26.07 18.63 5.96
CA LYS A 263 27.04 19.72 6.22
C LYS A 263 27.67 19.40 7.57
N SER A 264 28.94 19.02 7.57
CA SER A 264 29.73 18.74 8.76
C SER A 264 29.81 20.00 9.65
N ARG A 265 28.80 20.24 10.47
CA ARG A 265 28.88 21.22 11.56
C ARG A 265 29.64 20.58 12.71
N PHE A 266 30.94 20.44 12.58
CA PHE A 266 31.91 20.45 13.69
C PHE A 266 33.31 20.48 13.09
N ARG A 267 33.73 21.66 12.64
CA ARG A 267 35.15 21.96 12.50
C ARG A 267 35.63 22.31 13.90
N VAL A 268 35.99 21.30 14.70
CA VAL A 268 36.68 21.51 15.97
C VAL A 268 37.97 22.26 15.63
N PRO A 269 38.24 23.45 16.21
CA PRO A 269 39.51 24.12 16.02
C PRO A 269 40.60 23.18 16.53
N LYS A 270 41.57 22.88 15.66
CA LYS A 270 42.80 22.16 16.04
C LYS A 270 43.51 23.02 17.09
N ALA A 271 43.32 22.72 18.37
CA ALA A 271 44.11 23.33 19.44
C ALA A 271 45.57 22.94 19.20
N LYS A 272 46.37 23.96 18.88
CA LYS A 272 47.79 23.85 18.59
C LYS A 272 48.54 24.05 19.91
N GLY A 273 49.27 23.03 20.34
CA GLY A 273 50.41 23.17 21.26
C GLY A 273 50.11 23.07 22.75
N SER A 274 50.46 21.92 23.34
CA SER A 274 51.28 21.83 24.57
C SER A 274 51.58 20.36 24.87
N VAL A 275 52.30 19.69 23.96
CA VAL A 275 53.07 18.49 24.31
C VAL A 275 54.49 19.02 24.47
N ASP A 276 54.80 19.50 25.67
CA ASP A 276 56.15 19.72 26.20
C ASP A 276 56.00 20.43 27.55
N GLN A 277 55.57 19.72 28.59
CA GLN A 277 55.88 20.11 29.99
C GLN A 277 55.58 19.08 31.10
N ALA A 278 55.06 17.88 30.81
CA ALA A 278 54.78 16.90 31.85
C ALA A 278 55.83 15.77 32.01
N GLU A 279 56.90 15.75 31.20
CA GLU A 279 57.96 14.73 31.30
C GLU A 279 59.18 15.18 32.13
N ARG A 280 59.07 16.30 32.86
CA ARG A 280 60.16 16.84 33.70
C ARG A 280 59.94 16.73 35.21
N THR A 281 58.87 16.07 35.66
CA THR A 281 58.56 15.97 37.11
C THR A 281 58.75 14.57 37.70
N GLU A 282 59.01 13.53 36.89
CA GLU A 282 59.22 12.15 37.40
C GLU A 282 60.68 11.68 37.44
N ARG A 283 61.67 12.55 37.16
CA ARG A 283 63.11 12.24 37.37
C ARG A 283 63.71 12.81 38.66
N GLY A 284 62.87 13.23 39.60
CA GLY A 284 63.29 13.91 40.83
C GLY A 284 63.22 13.08 42.12
N GLN A 285 63.00 11.76 42.04
CA GLN A 285 62.93 10.90 43.23
C GLN A 285 63.72 9.62 43.02
N GLY A 286 64.95 9.60 43.52
CA GLY A 286 65.76 8.39 43.57
C GLY A 286 67.25 8.64 43.47
N ASP A 287 67.84 9.44 44.37
CA ASP A 287 69.17 9.11 44.91
C ASP A 287 69.54 10.04 46.07
N LYS A 288 69.56 9.49 47.28
CA LYS A 288 70.49 9.82 48.36
C LYS A 288 70.31 8.83 49.52
N LYS A 289 71.24 7.87 49.57
CA LYS A 289 71.55 7.01 50.71
C LYS A 289 73.08 7.08 50.88
N GLY A 290 73.56 7.40 52.08
CA GLY A 290 74.97 7.27 52.46
C GLY A 290 75.56 8.49 53.16
N ASP A 291 75.99 8.23 54.40
CA ASP A 291 76.78 9.02 55.37
C ASP A 291 76.15 10.24 56.06
#